data_AF-A0A356P5C1-F1
#
_entry.id   AF-A0A356P5C1-F1
#
_cell.length_a   1.000
_cell.length_b   1.000
_cell.length_c   1.000
_cell.angle_alpha   90.00
_cell.angle_beta   90.00
_cell.angle_gamma   90.00
#
_symmetry.space_group_name_H-M   'P 1'
#
loop_
_entity.id
_entity.type
_entity.pdbx_description
1 polymer ?
#
loop_
_entity_poly.entity_id
_entity_poly.type
_entity_poly.pdbx_seq_one_letter_code
_entity_poly.pdbx_strand_id
1 'polypeptide(L)'
;MEAYFHDDPRIEEWVDEITEKLFTVCLLTGADSEVEFQNGCQIVSKITNILQGISIFPSEYLEDGLKQLLEQQLPDSRVINNFPTFQETMKNMIREGMRLALDTQNQQNLSTMDISKKNTLVKTEIDAMNSSEECCADNIKPSVNDQNCEFIIPSTGTPLTFVDSTAVAPSLTKTYGILRKSQVPEIADRLKQVLTNFFPSVPICWNFKLKGEQFLAQVEDILIWIKNPEQPCPVDDLNKEGWKVYECSSTDLMFPRRLERGIRQIQRLGTKCRNV
;
A
#
# COMPACT_ATOMS: atom_id res chain seq x y z
N MET A 1 -2.79 13.04 -8.65
CA MET A 1 -2.75 12.45 -7.30
C MET A 1 -2.89 10.93 -7.31
N GLU A 2 -3.61 10.33 -8.27
CA GLU A 2 -3.75 8.86 -8.45
C GLU A 2 -2.44 8.04 -8.36
N ALA A 3 -1.31 8.57 -8.83
CA ALA A 3 -0.06 7.82 -8.89
C ALA A 3 0.59 7.53 -7.51
N TYR A 4 0.12 8.15 -6.42
CA TYR A 4 0.73 8.01 -5.10
C TYR A 4 -0.02 7.05 -4.16
N PHE A 5 -1.28 6.72 -4.45
CA PHE A 5 -2.16 6.02 -3.51
C PHE A 5 -2.60 4.63 -3.98
N HIS A 6 -2.31 4.26 -5.24
CA HIS A 6 -2.61 2.93 -5.80
C HIS A 6 -1.89 1.77 -5.10
N ASP A 7 -0.84 2.05 -4.33
CA ASP A 7 -0.06 1.02 -3.64
C ASP A 7 -0.63 0.67 -2.24
N ASP A 8 -1.59 1.45 -1.71
CA ASP A 8 -2.25 1.17 -0.44
C ASP A 8 -3.77 0.92 -0.63
N PRO A 9 -4.21 -0.35 -0.72
CA PRO A 9 -5.62 -0.69 -0.94
C PRO A 9 -6.54 -0.17 0.18
N ARG A 10 -5.99 0.15 1.35
CA ARG A 10 -6.76 0.71 2.48
C ARG A 10 -7.26 2.13 2.19
N ILE A 11 -6.53 2.89 1.37
CA ILE A 11 -6.93 4.25 1.02
C ILE A 11 -8.17 4.21 0.12
N GLU A 12 -8.21 3.29 -0.85
CA GLU A 12 -9.37 3.09 -1.72
C GLU A 12 -10.60 2.66 -0.91
N GLU A 13 -10.45 1.65 -0.03
CA GLU A 13 -11.52 1.19 0.86
C GLU A 13 -12.07 2.33 1.74
N TRP A 14 -11.20 3.14 2.34
CA TRP A 14 -11.63 4.26 3.18
C TRP A 14 -12.30 5.39 2.39
N VAL A 15 -11.88 5.63 1.15
CA VAL A 15 -12.52 6.61 0.26
C VAL A 15 -13.92 6.13 -0.13
N ASP A 16 -14.09 4.85 -0.40
CA ASP A 16 -15.39 4.24 -0.67
C ASP A 16 -16.30 4.33 0.57
N GLU A 17 -15.79 3.99 1.76
CA GLU A 17 -16.53 4.13 3.01
C GLU A 17 -16.95 5.57 3.26
N ILE A 18 -16.06 6.56 3.08
CA ILE A 18 -16.42 7.98 3.24
C ILE A 18 -17.52 8.36 2.24
N THR A 19 -17.40 7.93 0.99
CA THR A 19 -18.41 8.21 -0.04
C THR A 19 -19.77 7.63 0.34
N GLU A 20 -19.81 6.39 0.83
CA GLU A 20 -21.03 5.78 1.36
C GLU A 20 -21.60 6.57 2.54
N LYS A 21 -20.76 6.98 3.50
CA LYS A 21 -21.18 7.80 4.64
C LYS A 21 -21.73 9.14 4.20
N LEU A 22 -21.13 9.80 3.20
CA LEU A 22 -21.62 11.07 2.66
C LEU A 22 -23.02 10.94 2.08
N PHE A 23 -23.28 9.91 1.28
CA PHE A 23 -24.62 9.66 0.76
C PHE A 23 -25.61 9.32 1.88
N THR A 24 -25.19 8.53 2.85
CA THR A 24 -26.03 8.17 4.00
C THR A 24 -26.42 9.40 4.83
N VAL A 25 -25.46 10.28 5.13
CA VAL A 25 -25.71 11.55 5.83
C VAL A 25 -26.67 12.44 5.04
N CYS A 26 -26.56 12.45 3.70
CA CYS A 26 -27.49 13.22 2.86
C CYS A 26 -28.89 12.62 2.77
N LEU A 27 -29.05 11.32 3.08
CA LEU A 27 -30.33 10.61 3.06
C LEU A 27 -31.03 10.60 4.42
N LEU A 28 -30.27 10.61 5.51
CA LEU A 28 -30.77 10.59 6.88
C LEU A 28 -31.03 12.01 7.41
N THR A 29 -31.72 12.09 8.55
CA THR A 29 -31.96 13.35 9.26
C THR A 29 -31.84 13.15 10.76
N GLY A 30 -31.46 14.20 11.50
CA GLY A 30 -31.41 14.16 12.97
C GLY A 30 -30.23 13.36 13.52
N ALA A 31 -30.44 12.64 14.62
CA ALA A 31 -29.36 11.99 15.36
C ALA A 31 -28.61 10.92 14.55
N ASP A 32 -29.32 10.15 13.71
CA ASP A 32 -28.71 9.09 12.90
C ASP A 32 -27.77 9.68 11.84
N SER A 33 -28.15 10.81 11.24
CA SER A 33 -27.28 11.56 10.31
C SER A 33 -26.02 12.06 11.00
N GLU A 34 -26.10 12.51 12.26
CA GLU A 34 -24.94 12.99 13.00
C GLU A 34 -23.97 11.85 13.32
N VAL A 35 -24.49 10.67 13.72
CA VAL A 35 -23.64 9.49 13.98
C VAL A 35 -22.87 9.08 12.72
N GLU A 36 -23.55 9.02 11.58
CA GLU A 36 -22.90 8.69 10.30
C GLU A 36 -21.90 9.77 9.86
N PHE A 37 -22.19 11.04 10.16
CA PHE A 37 -21.25 12.14 9.92
C PHE A 37 -19.99 11.98 10.77
N GLN A 38 -20.12 11.71 12.07
CA GLN A 38 -18.99 11.49 12.97
C GLN A 38 -18.18 10.25 12.58
N ASN A 39 -18.83 9.16 12.15
CA ASN A 39 -18.15 7.98 11.61
C ASN A 39 -17.32 8.35 10.37
N GLY A 40 -17.89 9.13 9.44
CA GLY A 40 -17.16 9.66 8.29
C GLY A 40 -15.94 10.50 8.68
N CYS A 41 -16.09 11.40 9.67
CA CYS A 41 -14.97 12.20 10.20
C CYS A 41 -13.84 11.34 10.79
N GLN A 42 -14.16 10.23 11.46
CA GLN A 42 -13.14 9.30 11.97
C GLN A 42 -12.36 8.62 10.85
N ILE A 43 -13.02 8.24 9.76
CA ILE A 43 -12.35 7.63 8.60
C ILE A 43 -11.45 8.66 7.92
N VAL A 44 -11.93 9.89 7.72
CA VAL A 44 -11.10 11.02 7.23
C VAL A 44 -9.87 11.22 8.12
N SER A 45 -10.03 11.17 9.44
CA SER A 45 -8.91 11.31 10.39
C SER A 45 -7.86 10.21 10.19
N LYS A 46 -8.27 8.96 9.99
CA LYS A 46 -7.36 7.83 9.69
C LYS A 46 -6.57 8.07 8.40
N ILE A 47 -7.25 8.44 7.30
CA ILE A 47 -6.59 8.76 6.02
C ILE A 47 -5.60 9.91 6.23
N THR A 48 -6.03 10.98 6.90
CA THR A 48 -5.21 12.17 7.16
C THR A 48 -3.91 11.80 7.88
N ASN A 49 -3.98 10.94 8.91
CA ASN A 49 -2.80 10.49 9.64
C ASN A 49 -1.82 9.67 8.76
N ILE A 50 -2.34 8.81 7.89
CA ILE A 50 -1.49 8.07 6.94
C ILE A 50 -0.83 9.04 5.96
N LEU A 51 -1.60 9.97 5.40
CA LEU A 51 -1.10 10.94 4.42
C LEU A 51 -0.03 11.87 5.02
N GLN A 52 -0.16 12.26 6.28
CA GLN A 52 0.85 13.03 7.00
C GLN A 52 2.09 12.21 7.35
N GLY A 53 1.94 10.90 7.61
CA GLY A 53 3.06 10.00 7.86
C GLY A 53 3.94 9.77 6.63
N ILE A 54 3.37 9.91 5.43
CA ILE A 54 4.10 9.87 4.16
C ILE A 54 4.69 11.28 3.94
N SER A 55 5.96 11.47 4.34
CA SER A 55 6.78 12.71 4.32
C SER A 55 6.79 13.55 3.01
N ILE A 56 6.01 13.17 2.00
CA ILE A 56 5.99 13.71 0.64
C ILE A 56 4.89 14.78 0.47
N PHE A 57 3.89 14.84 1.37
CA PHE A 57 2.75 15.74 1.20
C PHE A 57 2.82 16.97 2.13
N PRO A 58 2.97 18.21 1.60
CA PRO A 58 2.88 19.40 2.43
C PRO A 58 1.48 19.53 3.02
N SER A 59 1.39 19.87 4.31
CA SER A 59 0.11 19.99 5.03
C SER A 59 -0.84 21.01 4.39
N GLU A 60 -0.29 22.04 3.73
CA GLU A 60 -1.02 23.08 3.00
C GLU A 60 -1.90 22.52 1.87
N TYR A 61 -1.49 21.41 1.26
CA TYR A 61 -2.23 20.78 0.15
C TYR A 61 -3.10 19.62 0.61
N LEU A 62 -3.05 19.24 1.90
CA LEU A 62 -3.67 18.02 2.40
C LEU A 62 -5.19 18.02 2.25
N GLU A 63 -5.84 19.15 2.56
CA GLU A 63 -7.29 19.30 2.40
C GLU A 63 -7.70 19.18 0.94
N ASP A 64 -7.03 19.92 0.05
CA ASP A 64 -7.26 19.86 -1.39
C ASP A 64 -6.98 18.47 -1.96
N GLY A 65 -5.98 17.77 -1.41
CA GLY A 65 -5.62 16.43 -1.83
C GLY A 65 -6.65 15.38 -1.44
N LEU A 66 -7.13 15.42 -0.19
CA LEU A 66 -8.25 14.58 0.28
C LEU A 66 -9.52 14.85 -0.51
N LYS A 67 -9.82 16.12 -0.78
CA LYS A 67 -10.97 16.52 -1.59
C LYS A 67 -10.88 15.95 -3.01
N GLN A 68 -9.72 16.09 -3.66
CA GLN A 68 -9.51 15.50 -4.99
C GLN A 68 -9.61 13.99 -4.97
N LEU A 69 -9.06 13.33 -3.96
CA LEU A 69 -9.12 11.87 -3.82
C LEU A 69 -10.57 11.37 -3.72
N LEU A 70 -11.40 12.06 -2.93
CA LEU A 70 -12.83 11.76 -2.84
C LEU A 70 -13.54 12.03 -4.16
N GLU A 71 -13.33 13.21 -4.75
CA GLU A 71 -13.96 13.61 -6.03
C GLU A 71 -13.69 12.64 -7.18
N GLN A 72 -12.56 11.93 -7.15
CA GLN A 72 -12.21 10.92 -8.16
C GLN A 72 -13.10 9.67 -8.09
N GLN A 73 -13.63 9.32 -6.91
CA GLN A 73 -14.47 8.14 -6.71
C GLN A 73 -15.97 8.47 -6.64
N LEU A 74 -16.32 9.76 -6.72
CA LEU A 74 -17.73 10.14 -6.69
C LEU A 74 -18.46 9.67 -7.96
N PRO A 75 -19.75 9.30 -7.84
CA PRO A 75 -20.58 9.01 -9.00
C PRO A 75 -20.78 10.26 -9.88
N ASP A 76 -21.35 10.05 -11.07
CA ASP A 76 -21.65 11.12 -12.02
C ASP A 76 -22.32 12.33 -11.33
N SER A 77 -21.93 13.55 -11.71
CA SER A 77 -22.42 14.79 -11.11
C SER A 77 -23.95 14.91 -11.13
N ARG A 78 -24.62 14.26 -12.09
CA ARG A 78 -26.09 14.16 -12.12
C ARG A 78 -26.68 13.43 -10.91
N VAL A 79 -25.96 12.44 -10.36
CA VAL A 79 -26.35 11.72 -9.13
C VAL A 79 -26.15 12.63 -7.93
N ILE A 80 -24.97 13.26 -7.83
CA ILE A 80 -24.61 14.16 -6.73
C ILE A 80 -25.58 15.34 -6.63
N ASN A 81 -26.00 15.92 -7.77
CA ASN A 81 -26.92 17.06 -7.80
C ASN A 81 -28.32 16.76 -7.25
N ASN A 82 -28.69 15.49 -7.03
CA ASN A 82 -29.92 15.13 -6.32
C ASN A 82 -29.82 15.37 -4.80
N PHE A 83 -28.63 15.68 -4.29
CA PHE A 83 -28.34 15.89 -2.87
C PHE A 83 -27.78 17.31 -2.67
N PRO A 84 -28.63 18.32 -2.42
CA PRO A 84 -28.23 19.73 -2.40
C PRO A 84 -27.13 20.05 -1.38
N THR A 85 -27.11 19.31 -0.27
CA THR A 85 -26.16 19.50 0.83
C THR A 85 -24.86 18.69 0.67
N PHE A 86 -24.76 17.81 -0.34
CA PHE A 86 -23.66 16.85 -0.45
C PHE A 86 -22.28 17.51 -0.42
N GLN A 87 -22.09 18.55 -1.23
CA GLN A 87 -20.80 19.25 -1.33
C GLN A 87 -20.42 19.95 -0.02
N GLU A 88 -21.40 20.52 0.68
CA GLU A 88 -21.20 21.15 1.98
C GLU A 88 -20.87 20.11 3.05
N THR A 89 -21.62 19.01 3.09
CA THR A 89 -21.37 17.88 3.99
C THR A 89 -19.97 17.30 3.78
N MET A 90 -19.57 17.06 2.52
CA MET A 90 -18.24 16.56 2.18
C MET A 90 -17.14 17.51 2.68
N LYS A 91 -17.26 18.80 2.39
CA LYS A 91 -16.29 19.80 2.85
C LYS A 91 -16.20 19.85 4.37
N ASN A 92 -17.33 19.81 5.07
CA ASN A 92 -17.37 19.85 6.52
C ASN A 92 -16.76 18.59 7.14
N MET A 93 -17.05 17.42 6.58
CA MET A 93 -16.52 16.13 7.03
C MET A 93 -15.00 16.05 6.86
N ILE A 94 -14.47 16.52 5.71
CA ILE A 94 -13.02 16.58 5.47
C ILE A 94 -12.36 17.48 6.51
N ARG A 95 -12.84 18.72 6.66
CA ARG A 95 -12.26 19.70 7.58
C ARG A 95 -12.28 19.21 9.03
N GLU A 96 -13.39 18.65 9.47
CA GLU A 96 -13.55 18.17 10.85
C GLU A 96 -12.72 16.91 11.10
N GLY A 97 -12.71 15.95 10.19
CA GLY A 97 -11.86 14.77 10.29
C GLY A 97 -10.36 15.10 10.32
N MET A 98 -9.92 16.08 9.51
CA MET A 98 -8.54 16.56 9.54
C MET A 98 -8.19 17.24 10.86
N ARG A 99 -9.09 18.04 11.42
CA ARG A 99 -8.92 18.67 12.74
C ARG A 99 -8.71 17.60 13.82
N LEU A 100 -9.52 16.54 13.81
CA LEU A 100 -9.39 15.41 14.74
C LEU A 100 -8.02 14.70 14.63
N ALA A 101 -7.51 14.52 13.42
CA ALA A 101 -6.19 13.92 13.20
C ALA A 101 -5.07 14.77 13.81
N LEU A 102 -5.08 16.07 13.54
CA LEU A 102 -4.09 17.03 14.07
C LEU A 102 -4.12 17.12 15.59
N ASP A 103 -5.32 17.17 16.18
CA ASP A 103 -5.49 17.20 17.65
C ASP A 103 -4.96 15.91 18.30
N THR A 104 -5.17 14.76 17.67
CA THR A 104 -4.69 13.46 18.15
C THR A 104 -3.15 13.38 18.10
N GLN A 105 -2.53 13.86 17.02
CA GLN A 105 -1.07 13.89 16.89
C GLN A 105 -0.41 14.80 17.94
N ASN A 106 -1.00 15.96 18.21
CA ASN A 106 -0.52 16.88 19.25
C ASN A 106 -0.59 16.28 20.66
N GLN A 107 -1.66 15.53 20.98
CA GLN A 107 -1.79 14.84 22.26
C GLN A 107 -0.77 13.70 22.43
N GLN A 108 -0.50 12.94 21.36
CA GLN A 108 0.53 11.88 21.38
C GLN A 108 1.95 12.47 21.56
N ASN A 109 2.25 13.59 20.92
CA ASN A 109 3.54 14.28 21.09
C ASN A 109 3.75 14.85 22.50
N LEU A 110 2.68 15.32 23.18
CA LEU A 110 2.72 15.75 24.58
C LEU A 110 2.92 14.56 25.54
N SER A 111 2.28 13.41 25.28
CA SER A 111 2.41 12.21 26.13
C SER A 111 3.80 11.56 26.11
N THR A 112 4.62 11.87 25.09
CA THR A 112 5.97 11.30 24.94
C THR A 112 7.05 12.08 25.71
N MET A 113 6.77 13.34 26.14
CA MET A 113 7.70 14.12 26.97
C MET A 113 7.57 13.86 28.48
N ASP A 114 6.49 13.23 28.96
CA ASP A 114 6.28 12.98 30.40
C ASP A 114 6.86 11.64 30.91
N ILE A 115 7.30 10.75 30.01
CA ILE A 115 7.94 9.47 30.41
C ILE A 115 9.45 9.65 30.67
N SER A 116 10.07 10.72 30.15
CA SER A 116 11.52 10.96 30.32
C SER A 116 11.92 11.74 31.59
N LYS A 117 10.97 12.09 32.48
CA LYS A 117 11.28 12.79 33.75
C LYS A 117 11.10 11.95 35.03
N LYS A 118 10.78 10.66 34.93
CA LYS A 118 10.74 9.75 36.08
C LYS A 118 11.82 8.68 35.99
N ASN A 119 13.10 9.09 35.92
CA ASN A 119 14.22 8.21 36.25
C ASN A 119 15.50 9.02 36.52
N THR A 120 15.44 9.98 37.45
CA THR A 120 16.60 10.41 38.27
C THR A 120 16.04 11.26 39.41
N LEU A 121 15.93 10.70 40.62
CA LEU A 121 16.46 11.28 41.87
C LEU A 121 15.94 10.45 43.05
N VAL A 122 16.81 9.62 43.63
CA VAL A 122 16.68 9.11 44.99
C VAL A 122 17.64 9.92 45.87
N LYS A 123 17.13 10.34 47.04
CA LYS A 123 17.78 10.98 48.21
C LYS A 123 18.12 12.46 48.02
N THR A 124 17.78 13.38 48.94
CA THR A 124 17.81 13.29 50.42
C THR A 124 16.90 14.38 51.02
N GLU A 125 16.14 14.03 52.06
CA GLU A 125 15.80 14.75 53.33
C GLU A 125 15.55 16.28 53.34
N ILE A 126 14.81 16.93 54.24
CA ILE A 126 13.92 16.68 55.38
C ILE A 126 13.36 18.10 55.71
N ASP A 127 12.15 18.14 56.29
CA ASP A 127 11.55 19.21 57.11
C ASP A 127 10.75 20.39 56.54
N ALA A 128 9.61 20.55 57.24
CA ALA A 128 8.88 21.75 57.65
C ALA A 128 7.60 22.18 56.90
N MET A 129 6.50 21.54 57.35
CA MET A 129 5.37 22.15 58.08
C MET A 129 4.39 23.13 57.41
N ASN A 130 3.11 22.91 57.79
CA ASN A 130 1.90 23.73 57.70
C ASN A 130 1.06 23.54 56.42
N SER A 131 -0.27 23.39 56.46
CA SER A 131 -1.29 23.26 57.51
C SER A 131 -2.65 23.12 56.78
N SER A 132 -3.64 22.52 57.46
CA SER A 132 -5.10 22.50 57.17
C SER A 132 -5.55 21.35 56.24
N GLU A 133 -6.19 20.27 56.69
CA GLU A 133 -7.51 20.13 57.38
C GLU A 133 -8.61 20.90 56.62
N GLU A 134 -9.73 20.34 56.15
CA GLU A 134 -10.55 19.24 56.66
C GLU A 134 -11.57 18.73 55.59
N CYS A 135 -11.83 17.41 55.62
CA CYS A 135 -13.05 16.60 55.39
C CYS A 135 -14.24 17.13 54.52
N CYS A 136 -14.91 16.30 53.70
CA CYS A 136 -15.61 15.08 54.12
C CYS A 136 -15.60 13.92 53.10
N ALA A 137 -15.65 12.72 53.67
CA ALA A 137 -15.78 11.42 53.02
C ALA A 137 -17.23 11.14 52.55
N ASP A 138 -17.40 10.28 51.54
CA ASP A 138 -18.00 8.98 51.85
C ASP A 138 -17.71 7.87 50.81
N ASN A 139 -17.67 6.66 51.34
CA ASN A 139 -17.19 5.41 50.78
C ASN A 139 -18.22 4.71 49.88
N ILE A 140 -17.77 3.82 48.98
CA ILE A 140 -18.10 2.37 48.97
C ILE A 140 -17.18 1.62 47.98
N LYS A 141 -16.87 0.39 48.40
CA LYS A 141 -15.78 -0.52 48.04
C LYS A 141 -16.05 -1.43 46.81
N PRO A 142 -15.09 -2.29 46.40
CA PRO A 142 -14.90 -2.84 45.05
C PRO A 142 -15.55 -4.22 44.84
N SER A 143 -15.48 -4.73 43.60
CA SER A 143 -15.63 -6.16 43.35
C SER A 143 -14.64 -6.67 42.30
N VAL A 144 -14.12 -7.85 42.59
CA VAL A 144 -13.05 -8.62 41.96
C VAL A 144 -13.70 -9.83 41.26
N ASN A 145 -13.19 -10.19 40.08
CA ASN A 145 -13.00 -11.55 39.51
C ASN A 145 -13.03 -11.42 37.98
N ASP A 146 -11.95 -11.67 37.23
CA ASP A 146 -11.11 -12.87 37.09
C ASP A 146 -11.88 -14.04 36.44
N GLN A 147 -11.58 -14.29 35.15
CA GLN A 147 -11.72 -15.61 34.53
C GLN A 147 -10.95 -15.69 33.19
N ASN A 148 -9.84 -16.43 33.27
CA ASN A 148 -9.14 -17.16 32.22
C ASN A 148 -10.06 -17.81 31.17
N CYS A 149 -9.57 -17.92 29.93
CA CYS A 149 -9.65 -19.14 29.12
C CYS A 149 -8.53 -19.16 28.07
N GLU A 150 -7.45 -19.85 28.43
CA GLU A 150 -6.49 -20.53 27.55
C GLU A 150 -7.10 -21.91 27.22
N PHE A 151 -7.13 -22.37 25.95
CA PHE A 151 -6.88 -23.79 25.62
C PHE A 151 -6.87 -24.20 24.12
N ILE A 152 -5.88 -25.07 23.82
CA ILE A 152 -5.74 -26.17 22.83
C ILE A 152 -5.50 -25.91 21.33
N ILE A 153 -4.27 -26.25 20.95
CA ILE A 153 -3.84 -26.85 19.66
C ILE A 153 -4.18 -28.35 19.64
N PRO A 154 -4.65 -28.92 18.52
CA PRO A 154 -4.32 -30.30 18.20
C PRO A 154 -3.43 -30.38 16.95
N SER A 155 -2.25 -30.94 17.18
CA SER A 155 -1.34 -31.50 16.19
C SER A 155 -1.71 -32.98 15.95
N THR A 156 -1.51 -33.48 14.72
CA THR A 156 -1.22 -34.88 14.31
C THR A 156 -1.28 -34.90 12.78
N GLY A 157 -0.19 -35.06 12.02
CA GLY A 157 0.52 -36.33 11.73
C GLY A 157 -0.21 -37.08 10.58
N THR A 158 0.35 -37.60 9.49
CA THR A 158 1.73 -38.03 9.12
C THR A 158 1.70 -38.38 7.58
N PRO A 159 2.60 -39.16 6.91
CA PRO A 159 3.67 -38.67 6.01
C PRO A 159 3.80 -39.34 4.60
N LEU A 160 4.92 -39.02 3.90
CA LEU A 160 5.64 -39.73 2.80
C LEU A 160 5.13 -39.50 1.37
N THR A 161 5.95 -39.37 0.31
CA THR A 161 7.20 -40.09 -0.03
C THR A 161 8.14 -39.28 -0.94
N PHE A 162 9.45 -39.46 -0.71
CA PHE A 162 10.57 -39.20 -1.62
C PHE A 162 10.59 -40.18 -2.79
N VAL A 163 10.99 -39.73 -3.99
CA VAL A 163 11.71 -40.55 -4.97
C VAL A 163 12.85 -39.72 -5.58
N ASP A 164 14.01 -40.35 -5.60
CA ASP A 164 15.33 -39.89 -6.01
C ASP A 164 15.58 -40.16 -7.52
N SER A 165 16.80 -39.82 -7.99
CA SER A 165 17.49 -40.27 -9.21
C SER A 165 17.22 -39.46 -10.50
N THR A 166 18.20 -39.05 -11.33
CA THR A 166 19.67 -39.21 -11.37
C THR A 166 20.26 -38.13 -12.28
N ALA A 167 21.52 -37.76 -12.06
CA ALA A 167 22.33 -36.90 -12.91
C ALA A 167 22.71 -37.54 -14.26
N VAL A 168 22.71 -36.75 -15.34
CA VAL A 168 23.59 -36.90 -16.51
C VAL A 168 23.85 -35.52 -17.14
N ALA A 169 25.12 -35.18 -17.39
CA ALA A 169 25.58 -34.06 -18.22
C ALA A 169 26.45 -34.63 -19.38
N PRO A 170 26.93 -33.85 -20.35
CA PRO A 170 26.42 -32.62 -20.99
C PRO A 170 26.33 -32.78 -22.54
N SER A 171 25.53 -31.97 -23.25
CA SER A 171 25.82 -31.63 -24.66
C SER A 171 25.16 -30.32 -25.11
N LEU A 172 25.94 -29.53 -25.83
CA LEU A 172 25.61 -28.23 -26.41
C LEU A 172 24.59 -28.37 -27.55
N THR A 173 23.39 -27.84 -27.38
CA THR A 173 22.58 -27.32 -28.49
C THR A 173 21.60 -26.28 -27.95
N LYS A 174 21.53 -25.13 -28.64
CA LYS A 174 20.54 -24.06 -28.41
C LYS A 174 19.12 -24.65 -28.46
N THR A 175 18.52 -24.94 -27.32
CA THR A 175 17.12 -25.36 -27.21
C THR A 175 16.34 -24.31 -26.45
N TYR A 176 15.42 -23.66 -27.17
CA TYR A 176 14.38 -22.81 -26.62
C TYR A 176 13.64 -23.58 -25.52
N GLY A 177 13.64 -22.98 -24.34
CA GLY A 177 13.27 -23.62 -23.08
C GLY A 177 11.86 -24.18 -23.07
N ILE A 178 11.77 -25.32 -22.38
CA ILE A 178 10.59 -26.02 -21.91
C ILE A 178 9.49 -25.02 -21.49
N LEU A 179 8.35 -25.11 -22.17
CA LEU A 179 7.13 -24.34 -21.90
C LEU A 179 6.53 -24.76 -20.56
N ARG A 180 7.08 -24.25 -19.45
CA ARG A 180 6.33 -24.18 -18.20
C ARG A 180 5.23 -23.15 -18.40
N LYS A 181 3.97 -23.53 -18.16
CA LYS A 181 2.89 -22.57 -17.93
C LYS A 181 3.24 -21.79 -16.66
N SER A 182 4.04 -20.75 -16.84
CA SER A 182 4.54 -19.94 -15.74
C SER A 182 3.38 -19.09 -15.24
N GLN A 183 3.10 -19.22 -13.94
CA GLN A 183 2.03 -18.53 -13.26
C GLN A 183 2.33 -17.03 -13.36
N VAL A 184 1.39 -16.28 -13.93
CA VAL A 184 1.52 -14.84 -14.11
C VAL A 184 1.51 -14.22 -12.71
N PRO A 185 2.54 -13.46 -12.32
CA PRO A 185 2.47 -12.68 -11.09
C PRO A 185 1.27 -11.74 -11.16
N GLU A 186 0.48 -11.61 -10.09
CA GLU A 186 -0.73 -10.77 -10.05
C GLU A 186 -0.44 -9.31 -10.46
N ILE A 187 0.72 -8.80 -10.06
CA ILE A 187 1.22 -7.46 -10.43
C ILE A 187 1.50 -7.30 -11.94
N ALA A 188 1.56 -8.41 -12.70
CA ALA A 188 2.00 -8.45 -14.08
C ALA A 188 0.88 -8.71 -15.09
N ASP A 189 -0.38 -8.74 -14.67
CA ASP A 189 -1.52 -8.93 -15.57
C ASP A 189 -1.63 -7.81 -16.62
N ARG A 190 -1.34 -6.56 -16.23
CA ARG A 190 -1.28 -5.42 -17.16
C ARG A 190 -0.15 -5.57 -18.16
N LEU A 191 1.03 -6.00 -17.71
CA LEU A 191 2.16 -6.28 -18.59
C LEU A 191 1.82 -7.41 -19.57
N LYS A 192 1.14 -8.46 -19.12
CA LYS A 192 0.68 -9.56 -19.98
C LYS A 192 -0.21 -9.05 -21.11
N GLN A 193 -1.16 -8.17 -20.82
CA GLN A 193 -2.02 -7.56 -21.83
C GLN A 193 -1.21 -6.76 -22.85
N VAL A 194 -0.28 -5.92 -22.39
CA VAL A 194 0.61 -5.16 -23.26
C VAL A 194 1.45 -6.08 -24.14
N LEU A 195 2.08 -7.10 -23.57
CA LEU A 195 2.90 -8.04 -24.34
C LEU A 195 2.09 -8.84 -25.34
N THR A 196 0.87 -9.27 -24.98
CA THR A 196 -0.02 -9.99 -25.89
C THR A 196 -0.46 -9.10 -27.06
N ASN A 197 -0.68 -7.81 -26.83
CA ASN A 197 -1.02 -6.85 -27.89
C ASN A 197 0.15 -6.62 -28.87
N PHE A 198 1.39 -6.66 -28.39
CA PHE A 198 2.59 -6.45 -29.22
C PHE A 198 3.07 -7.72 -29.90
N PHE A 199 2.92 -8.87 -29.24
CA PHE A 199 3.42 -10.16 -29.66
C PHE A 199 2.31 -11.22 -29.59
N PRO A 200 1.26 -11.10 -30.42
CA PRO A 200 0.06 -11.94 -30.29
C PRO A 200 0.33 -13.43 -30.49
N SER A 201 1.40 -13.78 -31.22
CA SER A 201 1.75 -15.16 -31.57
C SER A 201 2.96 -15.70 -30.80
N VAL A 202 3.57 -14.92 -29.90
CA VAL A 202 4.81 -15.30 -29.21
C VAL A 202 4.51 -15.72 -27.78
N PRO A 203 5.07 -16.84 -27.29
CA PRO A 203 4.94 -17.22 -25.89
C PRO A 203 5.71 -16.25 -24.98
N ILE A 204 5.07 -15.86 -23.87
CA ILE A 204 5.69 -15.04 -22.82
C ILE A 204 6.16 -15.97 -21.69
N CYS A 205 7.45 -15.92 -21.38
CA CYS A 205 8.05 -16.70 -20.29
C CYS A 205 8.15 -15.84 -19.03
N TRP A 206 7.31 -16.10 -18.03
CA TRP A 206 7.34 -15.38 -16.75
C TRP A 206 8.40 -15.93 -15.79
N ASN A 207 8.97 -15.06 -14.95
CA ASN A 207 9.99 -15.40 -13.95
C ASN A 207 11.22 -16.08 -14.55
N PHE A 208 11.70 -15.55 -15.68
CA PHE A 208 12.82 -16.10 -16.43
C PHE A 208 14.13 -15.86 -15.68
N LYS A 209 14.94 -16.92 -15.50
CA LYS A 209 16.24 -16.81 -14.84
C LYS A 209 17.35 -16.91 -15.86
N LEU A 210 18.26 -15.95 -15.86
CA LEU A 210 19.42 -15.92 -16.74
C LEU A 210 20.64 -15.44 -15.94
N LYS A 211 21.73 -16.21 -15.96
CA LYS A 211 22.98 -15.90 -15.24
C LYS A 211 22.83 -15.65 -13.74
N GLY A 212 21.82 -16.27 -13.11
CA GLY A 212 21.54 -16.07 -11.68
C GLY A 212 20.63 -14.87 -11.39
N GLU A 213 20.35 -14.03 -12.39
CA GLU A 213 19.41 -12.92 -12.29
C GLU A 213 17.99 -13.38 -12.64
N GLN A 214 16.98 -12.80 -11.98
CA GLN A 214 15.57 -13.10 -12.21
C GLN A 214 14.86 -11.95 -12.92
N PHE A 215 14.40 -12.22 -14.14
CA PHE A 215 13.61 -11.32 -14.95
C PHE A 215 12.13 -11.57 -14.74
N LEU A 216 11.32 -10.51 -14.82
CA LEU A 216 9.88 -10.59 -14.69
C LEU A 216 9.27 -11.40 -15.84
N ALA A 217 9.69 -11.08 -17.06
CA ALA A 217 9.23 -11.76 -18.27
C ALA A 217 10.31 -11.77 -19.36
N GLN A 218 10.27 -12.79 -20.21
CA GLN A 218 11.03 -12.88 -21.44
C GLN A 218 10.07 -13.07 -22.61
N VAL A 219 10.27 -12.29 -23.68
CA VAL A 219 9.52 -12.37 -24.94
C VAL A 219 10.49 -12.13 -26.09
N GLU A 220 10.61 -13.09 -27.00
CA GLU A 220 11.63 -13.08 -28.06
C GLU A 220 13.05 -12.82 -27.51
N ASP A 221 13.71 -11.75 -27.99
CA ASP A 221 15.01 -11.26 -27.53
C ASP A 221 14.91 -10.16 -26.46
N ILE A 222 13.72 -9.89 -25.93
CA ILE A 222 13.47 -8.87 -24.91
C ILE A 222 13.34 -9.51 -23.53
N LEU A 223 14.12 -8.98 -22.59
CA LEU A 223 14.08 -9.31 -21.16
C LEU A 223 13.47 -8.12 -20.41
N ILE A 224 12.50 -8.37 -19.54
CA ILE A 224 11.85 -7.33 -18.73
C ILE A 224 12.36 -7.43 -17.30
N TRP A 225 13.00 -6.36 -16.86
CA TRP A 225 13.64 -6.24 -15.56
C TRP A 225 12.94 -5.19 -14.70
N ILE A 226 12.62 -5.54 -13.46
CA ILE A 226 12.10 -4.57 -12.48
C ILE A 226 13.31 -3.93 -11.77
N LYS A 227 13.44 -2.61 -11.86
CA LYS A 227 14.49 -1.87 -11.15
C LYS A 227 14.39 -2.12 -9.65
N ASN A 228 15.44 -2.73 -9.10
CA ASN A 228 15.65 -2.84 -7.65
C ASN A 228 16.87 -1.97 -7.28
N PRO A 229 16.74 -1.00 -6.36
CA PRO A 229 17.88 -0.17 -5.92
C PRO A 229 19.01 -0.98 -5.28
N GLU A 230 18.75 -2.19 -4.79
CA GLU A 230 19.75 -3.05 -4.14
C GLU A 230 20.55 -3.90 -5.12
N GLN A 231 20.05 -4.09 -6.35
CA GLN A 231 20.65 -4.96 -7.36
C GLN A 231 20.64 -4.29 -8.74
N PRO A 232 21.73 -3.63 -9.15
CA PRO A 232 21.83 -3.07 -10.49
C PRO A 232 21.86 -4.18 -11.54
N CYS A 233 21.04 -4.06 -12.58
CA CYS A 233 20.98 -5.03 -13.66
C CYS A 233 22.25 -4.94 -14.53
N PRO A 234 22.92 -6.06 -14.87
CA PRO A 234 24.06 -6.06 -15.78
C PRO A 234 23.60 -5.96 -17.25
N VAL A 235 22.98 -4.82 -17.61
CA VAL A 235 22.41 -4.57 -18.94
C VAL A 235 23.46 -4.68 -20.05
N ASP A 236 24.68 -4.20 -19.81
CA ASP A 236 25.74 -4.19 -20.82
C ASP A 236 26.17 -5.59 -21.24
N ASP A 237 26.21 -6.54 -20.32
CA ASP A 237 26.62 -7.91 -20.61
C ASP A 237 25.51 -8.70 -21.31
N LEU A 238 24.25 -8.38 -21.01
CA LEU A 238 23.09 -8.96 -21.69
C LEU A 238 22.96 -8.44 -23.11
N ASN A 239 23.22 -7.14 -23.32
CA ASN A 239 23.24 -6.52 -24.64
C ASN A 239 24.33 -7.12 -25.54
N LYS A 240 25.52 -7.44 -25.01
CA LYS A 240 26.59 -8.15 -25.75
C LYS A 240 26.16 -9.54 -26.21
N GLU A 241 25.27 -10.20 -25.47
CA GLU A 241 24.72 -11.51 -25.81
C GLU A 241 23.52 -11.44 -26.77
N GLY A 242 23.16 -10.23 -27.20
CA GLY A 242 22.06 -9.99 -28.13
C GLY A 242 20.69 -9.91 -27.47
N TRP A 243 20.64 -9.86 -26.13
CA TRP A 243 19.40 -9.60 -25.39
C TRP A 243 19.13 -8.09 -25.35
N LYS A 244 17.86 -7.73 -25.36
CA LYS A 244 17.39 -6.36 -25.18
C LYS A 244 16.74 -6.25 -23.83
N VAL A 245 17.34 -5.52 -22.90
CA VAL A 245 16.80 -5.39 -21.55
C VAL A 245 15.89 -4.15 -21.47
N TYR A 246 14.63 -4.37 -21.10
CA TYR A 246 13.72 -3.33 -20.68
C TYR A 246 13.74 -3.20 -19.17
N GLU A 247 14.33 -2.11 -18.69
CA GLU A 247 14.23 -1.74 -17.30
C GLU A 247 12.95 -0.93 -17.07
N CYS A 248 12.09 -1.41 -16.18
CA CYS A 248 10.91 -0.70 -15.72
C CYS A 248 10.89 -0.66 -14.19
N SER A 249 10.33 0.37 -13.58
CA SER A 249 10.04 0.33 -12.14
C SER A 249 8.79 -0.54 -11.87
N SER A 250 8.57 -0.90 -10.61
CA SER A 250 7.27 -1.48 -10.20
C SER A 250 6.10 -0.57 -10.59
N THR A 251 6.28 0.75 -10.44
CA THR A 251 5.28 1.75 -10.80
C THR A 251 5.00 1.79 -12.30
N ASP A 252 5.97 1.52 -13.17
CA ASP A 252 5.76 1.49 -14.62
C ASP A 252 4.82 0.34 -15.04
N LEU A 253 4.80 -0.77 -14.29
CA LEU A 253 3.87 -1.89 -14.55
C LEU A 253 2.40 -1.48 -14.46
N MET A 254 2.10 -0.43 -13.69
CA MET A 254 0.73 0.09 -13.50
C MET A 254 0.24 0.95 -14.67
N PHE A 255 1.15 1.43 -15.53
CA PHE A 255 0.81 2.32 -16.64
C PHE A 255 1.06 1.65 -17.99
N PRO A 256 0.04 1.00 -18.60
CA PRO A 256 0.18 0.30 -19.88
C PRO A 256 0.87 1.15 -20.93
N ARG A 257 0.48 2.42 -21.09
CA ARG A 257 1.05 3.31 -22.10
C ARG A 257 2.55 3.57 -21.92
N ARG A 258 3.07 3.55 -20.68
CA ARG A 258 4.51 3.67 -20.41
C ARG A 258 5.25 2.41 -20.83
N LEU A 259 4.72 1.24 -20.46
CA LEU A 259 5.24 -0.07 -20.90
C LEU A 259 5.29 -0.15 -22.43
N GLU A 260 4.21 0.22 -23.11
CA GLU A 260 4.15 0.22 -24.57
C GLU A 260 5.24 1.11 -25.19
N ARG A 261 5.43 2.32 -24.65
CA ARG A 261 6.46 3.25 -25.13
C ARG A 261 7.86 2.68 -24.91
N GLY A 262 8.13 2.12 -23.73
CA GLY A 262 9.41 1.51 -23.39
C GLY A 262 9.74 0.31 -24.28
N ILE A 263 8.80 -0.61 -24.46
CA ILE A 263 8.95 -1.77 -25.34
C ILE A 263 9.19 -1.33 -26.80
N ARG A 264 8.42 -0.35 -27.30
CA ARG A 264 8.65 0.22 -28.65
C ARG A 264 10.03 0.85 -28.79
N GLN A 265 10.50 1.55 -27.77
CA GLN A 265 11.81 2.19 -27.78
C GLN A 265 12.92 1.14 -27.90
N ILE A 266 12.79 0.04 -27.16
CA ILE A 266 13.78 -1.05 -27.17
C ILE A 266 13.77 -1.82 -28.48
N GLN A 267 12.59 -2.07 -29.05
CA GLN A 267 12.47 -2.64 -30.39
C GLN A 267 13.20 -1.78 -31.43
N ARG A 268 13.12 -0.44 -31.32
CA ARG A 268 13.83 0.49 -32.22
C ARG A 268 15.33 0.47 -32.00
N LEU A 269 15.78 0.52 -30.75
CA LEU A 269 17.21 0.53 -30.39
C LEU A 269 17.92 -0.76 -30.85
N GLY A 270 17.20 -1.88 -30.86
CA GLY A 270 17.68 -3.19 -31.29
C GLY A 270 17.93 -3.38 -32.79
N THR A 271 17.72 -2.36 -33.64
CA THR A 271 17.90 -2.49 -35.10
C THR A 271 19.32 -2.11 -35.57
N LYS A 272 20.22 -1.72 -34.67
CA LYS A 272 21.63 -1.54 -35.02
C LYS A 272 22.35 -2.88 -34.87
N CYS A 273 22.75 -3.45 -36.01
CA CYS A 273 23.57 -4.66 -36.17
C CYS A 273 22.83 -6.02 -36.27
N ARG A 274 22.08 -6.20 -37.36
CA ARG A 274 22.04 -7.50 -38.05
C ARG A 274 22.31 -7.29 -39.55
N ASN A 275 23.56 -7.00 -39.88
CA ASN A 275 24.10 -7.22 -41.22
C ASN A 275 25.35 -8.07 -41.05
N VAL A 276 25.19 -9.39 -41.19
CA VAL A 276 26.24 -10.33 -41.62
C VAL A 276 25.61 -11.13 -42.75
#